data_AF-M0P6U4-F1
#
_entry.id   AF-M0P6U4-F1
#
_cell.length_a   1.000
_cell.length_b   1.000
_cell.length_c   1.000
_cell.angle_alpha   90.00
_cell.angle_beta   90.00
_cell.angle_gamma   90.00
#
_symmetry.space_group_name_H-M   'P 1'
#
loop_
_entity.id
_entity.type
_entity.pdbx_description
1 polymer ?
#
loop_
_entity_poly.entity_id
_entity_poly.type
_entity_poly.pdbx_seq_one_letter_code
_entity_poly.pdbx_strand_id
1 'polypeptide(L)' 'MSIENASTFDCPECDVIAPSASVPYDALGYAVCPSCAYSATPTDDR' A
#
# COMPACT_ATOMS: atom_id res chain seq x y z
N MET A 1 1.95 -25.55 -8.90
CA MET A 1 1.13 -24.50 -8.29
C MET A 1 1.87 -23.18 -8.49
N SER A 2 1.31 -22.22 -9.21
CA SER A 2 1.97 -20.92 -9.45
C SER A 2 0.98 -19.81 -9.14
N ILE A 3 0.80 -19.54 -7.84
CA ILE A 3 0.04 -18.38 -7.38
C ILE A 3 1.08 -17.35 -6.96
N GLU A 4 1.72 -16.74 -7.96
CA GLU A 4 2.54 -15.54 -7.76
C GLU A 4 1.84 -14.38 -8.47
N ASN A 5 0.57 -14.16 -8.13
CA ASN A 5 -0.07 -12.87 -8.39
C ASN A 5 0.34 -11.95 -7.23
N ALA A 6 1.64 -11.69 -7.11
CA ALA A 6 2.15 -10.72 -6.15
C ALA A 6 1.62 -9.36 -6.60
N SER A 7 0.50 -8.94 -6.02
CA SER A 7 -0.05 -7.62 -6.28
C SER A 7 0.98 -6.61 -5.81
N THR A 8 1.58 -5.88 -6.74
CA THR A 8 2.53 -4.82 -6.42
C THR A 8 1.74 -3.58 -6.02
N PHE A 9 2.10 -2.98 -4.90
CA PHE A 9 1.58 -1.69 -4.48
C PHE A 9 2.40 -0.60 -5.16
N ASP A 10 1.69 0.29 -5.83
CA ASP A 10 2.23 1.47 -6.48
C ASP A 10 1.77 2.71 -5.70
N CYS A 11 2.72 3.53 -5.24
CA CYS A 11 2.40 4.70 -4.44
C CYS A 11 2.34 5.96 -5.32
N PRO A 12 1.19 6.66 -5.42
CA PRO A 12 1.05 7.84 -6.27
C PRO A 12 1.78 9.09 -5.76
N GLU A 13 2.23 9.11 -4.50
CA GLU A 13 2.93 10.25 -3.88
C GLU A 13 4.43 10.25 -4.17
N CYS A 14 5.06 9.08 -4.15
CA CYS A 14 6.51 8.95 -4.28
C CYS A 14 6.95 7.99 -5.39
N ASP A 15 6.00 7.48 -6.18
CA ASP A 15 6.21 6.53 -7.29
C ASP A 15 6.92 5.24 -6.86
N VAL A 16 6.84 4.89 -5.57
CA VAL A 16 7.49 3.67 -5.07
C VAL A 16 6.64 2.45 -5.41
N ILE A 17 7.30 1.45 -5.99
CA ILE A 17 6.73 0.17 -6.34
C ILE A 17 7.25 -0.87 -5.33
N ALA A 18 6.36 -1.41 -4.49
CA ALA A 18 6.71 -2.40 -3.48
C ALA A 18 5.76 -3.60 -3.52
N PRO A 19 6.22 -4.83 -3.23
CA PRO A 19 5.33 -5.98 -3.17
C PRO A 19 4.35 -5.84 -2.00
N SER A 20 3.05 -6.13 -2.21
CA SER A 20 2.03 -6.08 -1.14
C SER A 20 2.39 -6.91 0.10
N ALA A 21 3.18 -7.97 -0.06
CA ALA A 21 3.71 -8.76 1.06
C ALA A 21 4.66 -7.98 1.99
N SER A 22 5.29 -6.90 1.52
CA SER A 22 6.15 -6.01 2.30
C SER A 22 5.49 -4.67 2.64
N VAL A 23 4.28 -4.41 2.16
CA VAL A 23 3.55 -3.17 2.40
C VAL A 23 2.88 -3.27 3.77
N PRO A 24 3.18 -2.35 4.71
CA PRO A 24 2.48 -2.32 5.98
C PRO A 24 1.01 -1.96 5.79
N TYR A 25 0.14 -2.52 6.62
CA TYR A 25 -1.27 -2.16 6.67
C TYR A 25 -1.57 -1.43 7.97
N ASP A 26 -2.39 -0.38 7.90
CA ASP A 26 -2.84 0.34 9.10
C ASP A 26 -3.84 -0.50 9.91
N ALA A 27 -4.20 -0.06 11.12
CA ALA A 27 -5.16 -0.74 11.98
C ALA A 27 -6.55 -0.96 11.33
N LEU A 28 -6.88 -0.13 10.35
CA LEU A 28 -8.11 -0.22 9.55
C LEU A 28 -8.00 -1.19 8.36
N GLY A 29 -6.82 -1.75 8.10
CA GLY A 29 -6.57 -2.66 6.97
C GLY A 29 -6.26 -1.95 5.64
N TYR A 30 -5.94 -0.66 5.65
CA TYR A 30 -5.51 0.08 4.46
C TYR A 30 -4.01 -0.08 4.23
N ALA A 31 -3.61 -0.28 2.97
CA ALA A 31 -2.21 -0.34 2.58
C ALA A 31 -1.53 1.02 2.80
N VAL A 32 -0.39 0.99 3.52
CA VAL A 32 0.43 2.15 3.85
C VAL A 32 1.76 2.04 3.11
N CYS A 33 2.11 3.09 2.39
CA CYS A 33 3.38 3.15 1.68
C CYS A 33 4.56 3.07 2.67
N PRO A 34 5.49 2.11 2.53
CA PRO A 34 6.63 1.99 3.44
C PRO A 34 7.67 3.11 3.28
N SER A 35 7.63 3.88 2.18
CA SER A 35 8.61 4.94 1.89
C SER A 35 8.19 6.29 2.43
N CYS A 36 6.97 6.74 2.09
CA CYS A 36 6.44 8.05 2.48
C CYS A 36 5.31 7.99 3.52
N ALA A 37 4.92 6.80 4.00
CA ALA A 37 3.78 6.59 4.90
C ALA A 37 2.42 7.02 4.32
N TYR A 38 2.31 7.21 3.01
CA TYR A 38 1.03 7.48 2.35
C TYR A 38 0.07 6.30 2.48
N SER A 39 -1.07 6.52 3.09
CA SER A 39 -2.19 5.58 3.13
C SER A 39 -3.29 6.06 2.19
N ALA A 40 -3.83 5.18 1.36
CA ALA A 40 -5.04 5.46 0.57
C ALA A 40 -6.30 5.44 1.46
N THR A 41 -6.20 6.02 2.65
CA THR A 41 -7.37 6.28 3.48
C THR A 41 -8.26 7.24 2.71
N PRO A 42 -9.57 6.98 2.58
CA PRO A 42 -10.47 8.05 2.23
C PRO A 42 -10.29 9.09 3.32
N THR A 43 -9.70 10.25 2.97
CA THR A 43 -9.58 11.37 3.90
C THR A 43 -10.98 11.60 4.46
N ASP A 44 -11.12 11.41 5.77
CA ASP A 44 -12.30 11.79 6.55
C ASP A 44 -12.38 13.32 6.47
N ASP A 45 -12.80 13.82 5.31
CA ASP A 45 -13.22 15.21 5.11
C ASP A 45 -14.59 15.30 5.74
N ARG A 46 -14.59 15.64 7.03
CA ARG A 46 -15.78 15.81 7.86
C ARG A 46 -16.11 17.28 8.07
#